data_AF-A0A7M7NJB9-F1
#
_entry.id   AF-A0A7M7NJB9-F1
#
_cell.length_a   1.000
_cell.length_b   1.000
_cell.length_c   1.000
_cell.angle_alpha   90.00
_cell.angle_beta   90.00
_cell.angle_gamma   90.00
#
_symmetry.space_group_name_H-M   'P 1'
#
loop_
_entity.id
_entity.type
_entity.pdbx_description
1 polymer ?
#
loop_
_entity_poly.entity_id
_entity_poly.type
_entity_poly.pdbx_seq_one_letter_code
_entity_poly.pdbx_strand_id
1 'polypeptide(L)'
;MTSTDESNLKFKRRGAKSRFTRFGKATEQLIDGGRSRAEAQKSFEKYEQAYHEVEDAHDKFTMTIKDEAEYDREDVWVEDVQNDFSKLQCKFIDYVKVDESAS
;
A
#
# COMPACT_ATOMS: atom_id res chain seq x y z
N MET A 1 10.65 24.90 -15.68
CA MET A 1 10.94 23.53 -15.23
C MET A 1 9.70 22.70 -15.52
N THR A 2 9.87 21.70 -16.36
CA THR A 2 8.95 21.33 -17.44
C THR A 2 8.54 19.86 -17.34
N SER A 3 7.25 19.54 -17.51
CA SER A 3 6.57 18.30 -17.96
C SER A 3 7.22 16.90 -17.73
N THR A 4 8.53 16.76 -17.91
CA THR A 4 9.35 15.58 -17.66
C THR A 4 9.39 15.18 -16.18
N ASP A 5 9.45 16.15 -15.26
CA ASP A 5 9.53 15.86 -13.81
C ASP A 5 8.19 15.36 -13.24
N GLU A 6 7.08 15.97 -13.64
CA GLU A 6 5.72 15.54 -13.28
C GLU A 6 5.41 14.14 -13.82
N SER A 7 5.78 13.88 -15.09
CA SER A 7 5.64 12.55 -15.70
C SER A 7 6.42 11.50 -14.92
N ASN A 8 7.64 11.83 -14.47
CA ASN A 8 8.48 10.94 -13.68
C ASN A 8 7.87 10.64 -12.30
N LEU A 9 7.30 11.64 -11.62
CA LEU A 9 6.61 11.45 -10.33
C LEU A 9 5.37 10.58 -10.47
N LYS A 10 4.56 10.79 -11.50
CA LYS A 10 3.40 9.93 -11.80
C LYS A 10 3.80 8.48 -12.06
N PHE A 11 4.90 8.25 -12.79
CA PHE A 11 5.44 6.90 -13.01
C PHE A 11 5.96 6.27 -11.72
N LYS A 12 6.64 7.04 -10.85
CA LYS A 12 7.10 6.57 -9.55
C LYS A 12 5.92 6.14 -8.66
N ARG A 13 4.87 6.96 -8.57
CA ARG A 13 3.63 6.63 -7.84
C ARG A 13 2.99 5.34 -8.37
N ARG A 14 2.85 5.22 -9.69
CA ARG A 14 2.31 4.01 -10.32
C ARG A 14 3.16 2.77 -10.03
N GLY A 15 4.48 2.93 -10.03
CA GLY A 15 5.42 1.87 -9.67
C GLY A 15 5.27 1.43 -8.20
N ALA A 16 5.12 2.39 -7.29
CA ALA A 16 4.86 2.13 -5.87
C ALA A 16 3.52 1.39 -5.68
N LYS A 17 2.41 1.84 -6.29
CA LYS A 17 1.10 1.15 -6.16
C LYS A 17 1.15 -0.27 -6.74
N SER A 18 1.95 -0.49 -7.79
CA SER A 18 2.18 -1.83 -8.34
C SER A 18 2.91 -2.74 -7.34
N ARG A 19 3.92 -2.22 -6.63
CA ARG A 19 4.61 -2.96 -5.55
C ARG A 19 3.68 -3.27 -4.39
N PHE A 20 2.96 -2.26 -3.90
CA PHE A 20 1.93 -2.39 -2.87
C PHE A 20 0.94 -3.52 -3.21
N THR A 21 0.38 -3.50 -4.41
CA THR A 21 -0.60 -4.51 -4.86
C THR A 21 -0.01 -5.92 -4.86
N ARG A 22 1.24 -6.08 -5.32
CA ARG A 22 1.90 -7.40 -5.34
C ARG A 22 2.18 -7.93 -3.94
N PHE A 23 2.70 -7.09 -3.04
CA PHE A 23 3.00 -7.51 -1.67
C PHE A 23 1.72 -7.73 -0.85
N GLY A 24 0.66 -6.98 -1.12
CA GLY A 24 -0.65 -7.23 -0.52
C GLY A 24 -1.17 -8.61 -0.90
N LYS A 25 -1.18 -8.94 -2.20
CA LYS A 25 -1.58 -10.28 -2.67
C LYS A 25 -0.72 -11.41 -2.10
N ALA A 26 0.59 -11.21 -2.03
CA ALA A 26 1.49 -12.21 -1.45
C ALA A 26 1.21 -12.44 0.05
N THR A 27 0.95 -11.36 0.79
CA THR A 27 0.64 -11.43 2.22
C THR A 27 -0.71 -12.08 2.46
N GLU A 28 -1.72 -11.72 1.68
CA GLU A 28 -3.04 -12.36 1.72
C GLU A 28 -2.96 -13.86 1.47
N GLN A 29 -2.19 -14.30 0.46
CA GLN A 29 -1.97 -15.73 0.20
C GLN A 29 -1.34 -16.48 1.37
N LEU A 30 -0.43 -15.85 2.11
CA LEU A 30 0.19 -16.48 3.29
C LEU A 30 -0.80 -16.60 4.46
N ILE A 31 -1.60 -15.56 4.69
CA ILE A 31 -2.65 -15.56 5.72
C ILE A 31 -3.71 -16.61 5.39
N ASP A 32 -4.25 -16.60 4.16
CA ASP A 32 -5.29 -17.53 3.73
C ASP A 32 -4.78 -18.97 3.65
N GLY A 33 -3.48 -19.15 3.41
CA GLY A 33 -2.81 -20.44 3.43
C GLY A 33 -2.45 -20.95 4.83
N GLY A 34 -2.78 -20.22 5.91
CA GLY A 34 -2.46 -20.62 7.28
C GLY A 34 -0.96 -20.77 7.54
N ARG A 35 -0.12 -19.95 6.90
CA ARG A 35 1.35 -20.00 7.05
C ARG A 35 1.79 -19.46 8.39
N SER A 36 2.93 -19.91 8.89
CA SER A 36 3.40 -19.52 10.24
C SER A 36 3.37 -18.00 10.46
N ARG A 37 3.06 -17.56 11.69
CA ARG A 37 3.07 -16.14 12.08
C ARG A 37 4.33 -15.42 11.60
N ALA A 38 5.50 -16.04 11.74
CA ALA A 38 6.77 -15.45 11.32
C ALA A 38 6.84 -15.18 9.80
N GLU A 39 6.31 -16.09 8.97
CA GLU A 39 6.24 -15.91 7.52
C GLU A 39 5.25 -14.81 7.13
N ALA A 40 4.06 -14.81 7.75
CA ALA A 40 3.04 -13.79 7.52
C ALA A 40 3.53 -12.40 7.95
N GLN A 41 4.14 -12.28 9.13
CA GLN A 41 4.72 -11.04 9.67
C GLN A 41 5.78 -10.47 8.74
N LYS A 42 6.75 -11.29 8.31
CA LYS A 42 7.81 -10.84 7.38
C LYS A 42 7.26 -10.37 6.03
N SER A 43 6.16 -10.95 5.56
CA SER A 43 5.49 -10.48 4.34
C SER A 43 4.71 -9.19 4.57
N PHE A 44 4.02 -9.08 5.71
CA PHE A 44 3.28 -7.89 6.09
C PHE A 44 4.19 -6.66 6.24
N GLU A 45 5.38 -6.80 6.83
CA GLU A 45 6.39 -5.72 6.91
C GLU A 45 6.76 -5.16 5.53
N LYS A 46 6.88 -6.03 4.51
CA LYS A 46 7.14 -5.58 3.12
C LYS A 46 5.93 -4.88 2.51
N TYR A 47 4.73 -5.31 2.87
CA TYR A 47 3.50 -4.70 2.42
C TYR A 47 3.32 -3.30 3.03
N GLU A 48 3.55 -3.16 4.34
CA GLU A 48 3.56 -1.89 5.06
C GLU A 48 4.62 -0.92 4.51
N GLN A 49 5.84 -1.39 4.29
CA GLN A 49 6.88 -0.57 3.65
C GLN A 49 6.45 -0.08 2.26
N ALA A 50 5.79 -0.93 1.46
CA ALA A 50 5.31 -0.53 0.14
C ALA A 50 4.09 0.41 0.18
N TYR A 51 3.29 0.37 1.25
CA TYR A 51 2.23 1.34 1.50
C TYR A 51 2.85 2.73 1.75
N HIS A 52 3.83 2.85 2.64
CA HIS A 52 4.52 4.13 2.87
C HIS A 52 5.24 4.66 1.63
N GLU A 53 5.80 3.78 0.80
CA GLU A 53 6.35 4.19 -0.51
C GLU A 53 5.29 4.77 -1.46
N VAL A 54 4.03 4.31 -1.36
CA VAL A 54 2.92 4.87 -2.14
C VAL A 54 2.54 6.24 -1.61
N GLU A 55 2.38 6.40 -0.30
CA GLU A 55 2.09 7.69 0.36
C GLU A 55 3.14 8.73 -0.03
N ASP A 56 4.42 8.42 0.19
CA ASP A 56 5.55 9.28 -0.15
C ASP A 56 5.59 9.69 -1.62
N ALA A 57 5.25 8.78 -2.54
CA ALA A 57 5.25 9.04 -3.97
C ALA A 57 4.00 9.82 -4.40
N HIS A 58 2.88 9.60 -3.72
CA HIS A 58 1.63 10.30 -3.94
C HIS A 58 1.76 11.76 -3.51
N ASP A 59 2.24 12.03 -2.30
CA ASP A 59 2.44 13.40 -1.79
C ASP A 59 3.35 14.23 -2.70
N LYS A 60 4.46 13.63 -3.15
CA LYS A 60 5.37 14.30 -4.09
C LYS A 60 4.70 14.61 -5.42
N PHE A 61 3.79 13.75 -5.89
CA PHE A 61 3.05 13.99 -7.13
C PHE A 61 1.96 15.05 -6.94
N THR A 62 1.16 14.97 -5.88
CA THR A 62 0.06 15.91 -5.63
C THR A 62 0.54 17.33 -5.41
N MET A 63 1.74 17.53 -4.84
CA MET A 63 2.41 18.84 -4.76
C MET A 63 2.66 19.51 -6.13
N THR A 64 2.64 18.75 -7.22
CA THR A 64 2.80 19.29 -8.58
C THR A 64 1.48 19.65 -9.26
N ILE A 65 0.35 19.20 -8.71
CA ILE A 65 -0.98 19.43 -9.27
C ILE A 65 -1.41 20.87 -8.97
N LYS A 66 -1.81 21.58 -10.01
CA LYS A 66 -2.33 22.97 -9.90
C LYS A 66 -3.84 23.07 -10.09
N ASP A 67 -4.43 22.03 -10.68
CA ASP A 67 -5.87 21.93 -10.92
C ASP A 67 -6.55 21.29 -9.70
N GLU A 68 -7.43 22.03 -9.04
CA GLU A 68 -8.13 21.58 -7.82
C GLU A 68 -8.95 20.31 -8.09
N ALA A 69 -9.63 20.23 -9.24
CA ALA A 69 -10.40 19.04 -9.60
C ALA A 69 -9.52 17.80 -9.84
N GLU A 70 -8.28 17.97 -10.32
CA GLU A 70 -7.30 16.87 -10.39
C GLU A 70 -6.80 16.47 -9.00
N TYR A 71 -6.59 17.42 -8.10
CA TYR A 71 -6.20 17.15 -6.73
C TYR A 71 -7.29 16.36 -5.98
N ASP A 72 -8.56 16.77 -6.07
CA ASP A 72 -9.68 16.07 -5.44
C ASP A 72 -9.81 14.60 -5.90
N ARG A 73 -9.52 14.33 -7.18
CA ARG A 73 -9.50 12.95 -7.70
C ARG A 73 -8.38 12.12 -7.09
N GLU A 74 -7.26 12.76 -6.77
CA GLU A 74 -6.12 12.11 -6.17
C GLU A 74 -6.32 11.85 -4.68
N ASP A 75 -7.08 12.70 -3.98
CA ASP A 75 -7.53 12.44 -2.60
C ASP A 75 -8.37 11.17 -2.50
N VAL A 76 -9.34 10.99 -3.41
CA VAL A 76 -10.12 9.74 -3.50
C VAL A 76 -9.21 8.53 -3.79
N TRP A 77 -8.21 8.72 -4.66
CA TRP A 77 -7.29 7.65 -5.01
C TRP A 77 -6.44 7.19 -3.81
N VAL A 78 -5.94 8.11 -2.99
CA VAL A 78 -5.13 7.74 -1.81
C VAL A 78 -6.00 7.13 -0.71
N GLU A 79 -7.25 7.60 -0.56
CA GLU A 79 -8.23 6.99 0.34
C GLU A 79 -8.47 5.51 -0.02
N ASP A 80 -8.62 5.19 -1.31
CA ASP A 80 -8.73 3.80 -1.76
C ASP A 80 -7.48 2.96 -1.41
N VAL A 81 -6.28 3.52 -1.54
CA VAL A 81 -5.04 2.84 -1.13
C VAL A 81 -5.01 2.59 0.37
N GLN A 82 -5.38 3.58 1.17
CA GLN A 82 -5.45 3.47 2.63
C GLN A 82 -6.48 2.41 3.05
N ASN A 83 -7.65 2.41 2.42
CA ASN A 83 -8.70 1.42 2.66
C ASN A 83 -8.23 -0.01 2.35
N ASP A 84 -7.52 -0.22 1.24
CA ASP A 84 -6.91 -1.51 0.91
C ASP A 84 -5.92 -1.95 2.00
N PHE A 85 -5.05 -1.04 2.44
CA PHE A 85 -4.05 -1.30 3.48
C PHE A 85 -4.70 -1.68 4.81
N SER A 86 -5.63 -0.87 5.30
CA SER A 86 -6.32 -1.10 6.57
C SER A 86 -7.07 -2.43 6.58
N LYS A 87 -7.72 -2.82 5.49
CA LYS A 87 -8.41 -4.12 5.40
C LYS A 87 -7.45 -5.28 5.60
N LEU A 88 -6.32 -5.29 4.90
CA LEU A 88 -5.34 -6.37 5.04
C LEU A 88 -4.59 -6.30 6.39
N GLN A 89 -4.39 -5.10 6.95
CA GLN A 89 -3.85 -4.92 8.29
C GLN A 89 -4.76 -5.53 9.36
N CYS A 90 -6.06 -5.26 9.32
CA CYS A 90 -7.03 -5.90 10.23
C CYS A 90 -7.00 -7.43 10.09
N LYS A 91 -7.03 -7.94 8.85
CA LYS A 91 -6.95 -9.38 8.57
C LYS A 91 -5.67 -10.00 9.14
N PHE A 92 -4.54 -9.33 9.01
CA PHE A 92 -3.26 -9.77 9.57
C PHE A 92 -3.28 -9.78 11.11
N ILE A 93 -3.80 -8.72 11.75
CA ILE A 93 -3.92 -8.65 13.20
C ILE A 93 -4.77 -9.80 13.75
N ASP A 94 -5.91 -10.07 13.11
CA ASP A 94 -6.80 -11.16 13.53
C ASP A 94 -6.14 -12.52 13.34
N TYR A 95 -5.41 -12.71 12.24
CA TYR A 95 -4.63 -13.92 11.97
C TYR A 95 -3.62 -14.20 13.08
N VAL A 96 -2.86 -13.18 13.50
CA VAL A 96 -1.84 -13.31 14.52
C VAL A 96 -2.44 -13.61 15.91
N LYS A 97 -3.60 -13.04 16.24
CA LYS A 97 -4.30 -13.32 17.51
C LYS A 97 -4.83 -14.76 17.59
N VAL A 98 -5.31 -15.32 16.48
CA VAL A 98 -5.80 -16.70 16.43
C VAL A 98 -4.63 -17.68 16.66
N ASP A 99 -3.47 -17.42 16.06
CA ASP A 99 -2.26 -18.24 16.24
C ASP A 99 -1.80 -18.30 17.72
N GLU A 100 -1.91 -17.18 18.46
CA GLU A 100 -1.61 -17.12 19.90
C GLU A 100 -2.57 -17.95 20.77
N SER A 101 -3.78 -18.22 20.29
CA SER A 101 -4.78 -19.01 21.02
C SER A 101 -4.65 -20.51 20.74
N ALA A 102 -3.87 -20.91 19.73
CA ALA A 102 -3.66 -22.28 19.30
C ALA A 102 -2.31 -22.87 19.74
N SER A 103 -1.44 -22.05 20.32
CA SER A 103 -0.12 -22.43 20.87
C SER A 103 -0.17 -22.60 22.39
#